data_AF-A0A7C5CN77-F1
#
_entry.id   AF-A0A7C5CN77-F1
#
_cell.length_a   1.000
_cell.length_b   1.000
_cell.length_c   1.000
_cell.angle_alpha   90.00
_cell.angle_beta   90.00
_cell.angle_gamma   90.00
#
_symmetry.space_group_name_H-M   'P 1'
#
loop_
_entity.id
_entity.type
_entity.pdbx_description
1 polymer ?
#
loop_
_entity_poly.entity_id
_entity_poly.type
_entity_poly.pdbx_seq_one_letter_code
_entity_poly.pdbx_strand_id
1 'polypeptide(L)'
;LGLSEAAAKEQYGEAQVKVYQTSFPPMYYSLVKHKVKTAMKMVVVGEEEKIVGIHMIGLGVDEMLQGFAVAVRMGATKKDFDDTLAIHPTSSEELVTMK
;
A
#
# COMPACT_ATOMS: atom_id res chain seq x y z
N LEU A 1 6.80 2.44 5.50
CA LEU A 1 6.91 3.82 6.01
C LEU A 1 5.68 4.16 6.84
N GLY A 2 5.80 5.13 7.76
CA GLY A 2 4.71 5.52 8.65
C GLY A 2 4.43 4.50 9.76
N LEU A 3 3.22 4.53 10.31
CA LEU A 3 2.81 3.68 11.42
C LEU A 3 2.55 2.25 10.97
N SER A 4 2.92 1.28 11.82
CA SER A 4 2.40 -0.08 11.71
C SER A 4 0.91 -0.09 12.04
N GLU A 5 0.22 -1.17 11.66
CA GLU A 5 -1.19 -1.36 12.04
C GLU A 5 -1.39 -1.31 13.56
N ALA A 6 -0.52 -1.98 14.33
CA ALA A 6 -0.60 -2.01 15.78
C ALA A 6 -0.39 -0.61 16.38
N ALA A 7 0.61 0.13 15.91
CA ALA A 7 0.87 1.50 16.38
C ALA A 7 -0.26 2.45 16.00
N ALA A 8 -0.86 2.30 14.81
CA ALA A 8 -2.02 3.08 14.40
C ALA A 8 -3.24 2.78 15.29
N LYS A 9 -3.50 1.51 15.61
CA LYS A 9 -4.60 1.11 16.51
C LYS A 9 -4.40 1.63 17.93
N GLU A 10 -3.18 1.58 18.44
CA GLU A 10 -2.83 2.14 19.76
C GLU A 10 -3.02 3.66 19.81
N GLN A 11 -2.60 4.36 18.75
CA GLN A 11 -2.62 5.83 18.71
C GLN A 11 -4.00 6.43 18.40
N TYR A 12 -4.77 5.82 17.48
CA TYR A 12 -6.03 6.38 16.97
C TYR A 12 -7.28 5.63 17.45
N GLY A 13 -7.10 4.47 18.08
CA GLY A 13 -8.19 3.56 18.44
C GLY A 13 -8.58 2.65 17.27
N GLU A 14 -8.93 1.41 17.58
CA GLU A 14 -9.21 0.38 16.57
C GLU A 14 -10.37 0.74 15.65
N ALA A 15 -11.40 1.42 16.16
CA ALA A 15 -12.56 1.85 15.37
C ALA A 15 -12.21 2.87 14.26
N GLN A 16 -11.11 3.61 14.42
CA GLN A 16 -10.69 4.63 13.47
C GLN A 16 -9.71 4.09 12.42
N VAL A 17 -9.19 2.87 12.58
CA VAL A 17 -8.15 2.32 11.71
C VAL A 17 -8.75 1.32 10.73
N LYS A 18 -8.47 1.52 9.45
CA LYS A 18 -8.79 0.56 8.39
C LYS A 18 -7.51 0.14 7.67
N VAL A 19 -7.50 -1.11 7.21
CA VAL A 19 -6.34 -1.71 6.55
C VAL A 19 -6.76 -2.26 5.20
N TYR A 20 -6.04 -1.85 4.16
CA TYR A 20 -6.10 -2.44 2.84
C TYR A 20 -4.87 -3.32 2.64
N GLN A 21 -5.06 -4.50 2.05
CA GLN A 21 -3.97 -5.45 1.84
C GLN A 21 -4.16 -6.25 0.56
N THR A 22 -3.06 -6.54 -0.12
CA THR A 22 -3.02 -7.40 -1.30
C THR A 22 -1.80 -8.31 -1.23
N SER A 23 -1.92 -9.50 -1.82
CA SER A 23 -0.79 -10.40 -2.02
C SER A 23 -0.94 -11.17 -3.32
N PHE A 24 0.07 -11.05 -4.17
CA PHE A 24 0.05 -11.56 -5.53
C PHE A 24 1.45 -12.03 -5.95
N PRO A 25 1.57 -12.99 -6.89
CA PRO A 25 2.83 -13.27 -7.56
C PRO A 25 3.05 -12.24 -8.68
N PRO A 26 4.11 -11.40 -8.64
CA PRO A 26 4.42 -10.47 -9.72
C PRO A 26 4.55 -11.16 -11.07
N MET A 27 4.20 -10.46 -12.15
CA MET A 27 4.28 -10.98 -13.53
C MET A 27 5.67 -11.51 -13.88
N TYR A 28 6.73 -10.95 -13.31
CA TYR A 28 8.11 -11.44 -13.45
C TYR A 28 8.24 -12.95 -13.13
N TYR A 29 7.52 -13.43 -12.11
CA TYR A 29 7.54 -14.84 -11.71
C TYR A 29 6.44 -15.69 -12.38
N SER A 30 5.68 -15.14 -13.34
CA SER A 30 4.49 -15.81 -13.90
C SER A 30 4.81 -17.15 -14.58
N LEU A 31 5.96 -17.23 -15.26
CA LEU A 31 6.40 -18.38 -16.06
C LEU A 31 7.27 -19.41 -15.30
N VAL A 32 7.79 -19.05 -14.12
CA VAL A 32 8.64 -19.95 -13.33
C VAL A 32 7.80 -20.83 -12.40
N LYS A 33 8.33 -22.01 -12.06
CA LYS A 33 7.68 -22.93 -11.11
C LYS A 33 7.62 -22.36 -9.69
N HIS A 34 8.70 -21.70 -9.26
CA HIS A 34 8.79 -21.11 -7.92
C HIS A 34 8.36 -19.64 -7.96
N LYS A 35 7.15 -19.36 -7.47
CA LYS A 35 6.56 -18.01 -7.46
C LYS A 35 6.75 -17.36 -6.10
N VAL A 36 7.60 -16.34 -6.02
CA VAL A 36 7.72 -15.49 -4.83
C VAL A 36 6.59 -14.46 -4.87
N LYS A 37 5.87 -14.30 -3.76
CA LYS A 37 4.78 -13.34 -3.66
C LYS A 37 5.31 -11.97 -3.25
N THR A 38 4.63 -10.94 -3.76
CA THR A 38 4.66 -9.59 -3.20
C THR A 38 3.46 -9.44 -2.28
N ALA A 39 3.64 -8.69 -1.19
CA ALA A 39 2.56 -8.32 -0.28
C ALA A 39 2.66 -6.84 0.02
N MET A 40 1.50 -6.18 0.05
CA MET A 40 1.39 -4.75 0.34
C MET A 40 0.27 -4.52 1.34
N LYS A 41 0.46 -3.53 2.21
CA LYS A 41 -0.48 -3.10 3.24
C LYS A 41 -0.51 -1.58 3.29
N MET A 42 -1.70 -1.01 3.23
CA MET A 42 -1.97 0.41 3.46
C MET A 42 -2.81 0.55 4.73
N VAL A 43 -2.37 1.40 5.64
CA VAL A 43 -3.03 1.70 6.91
C VAL A 43 -3.58 3.11 6.82
N VAL A 44 -4.89 3.24 7.00
CA VAL A 44 -5.60 4.52 6.93
C VAL A 44 -6.34 4.81 8.24
N VAL A 45 -6.58 6.09 8.52
CA VAL A 45 -7.30 6.54 9.72
C VAL A 45 -8.41 7.54 9.43
N GLY A 46 -9.49 7.43 10.19
CA GLY A 46 -10.62 8.35 10.16
C GLY A 46 -11.53 8.21 8.93
N GLU A 47 -12.57 9.04 8.88
CA GLU A 47 -13.60 8.99 7.83
C GLU A 47 -13.04 9.31 6.44
N GLU A 48 -12.07 10.23 6.36
CA GLU A 48 -11.37 10.60 5.12
C GLU A 48 -10.31 9.57 4.69
N GLU A 49 -10.12 8.51 5.48
CA GLU A 49 -9.13 7.45 5.22
C GLU A 49 -7.73 8.01 4.90
N LYS A 50 -7.24 8.91 5.77
CA LYS A 50 -5.89 9.46 5.65
C LYS A 50 -4.86 8.36 5.78
N ILE A 51 -3.92 8.27 4.85
CA ILE A 51 -2.88 7.25 4.87
C ILE A 51 -1.85 7.59 5.95
N VAL A 52 -1.70 6.70 6.93
CA VAL A 52 -0.71 6.83 8.02
C VAL A 52 0.42 5.80 7.93
N GLY A 53 0.26 4.77 7.10
CA GLY A 53 1.27 3.73 6.91
C GLY A 53 1.15 3.04 5.56
N ILE A 54 2.29 2.78 4.93
CA ILE A 54 2.39 1.93 3.75
C ILE A 54 3.54 0.95 3.98
N HIS A 55 3.26 -0.34 3.88
CA HIS A 55 4.21 -1.43 4.09
C HIS A 55 4.17 -2.38 2.91
N MET A 56 5.31 -2.79 2.42
CA MET A 56 5.39 -3.64 1.25
C MET A 56 6.66 -4.49 1.29
N ILE A 57 6.55 -5.69 0.74
CA ILE A 57 7.66 -6.63 0.58
C ILE A 57 7.47 -7.35 -0.75
N GLY A 58 8.51 -7.34 -1.59
CA GLY A 58 8.43 -7.89 -2.92
C GLY A 58 9.49 -7.35 -3.86
N LEU A 59 9.37 -7.71 -5.13
CA LEU A 59 10.27 -7.25 -6.18
C LEU A 59 9.97 -5.77 -6.52
N GLY A 60 11.00 -4.91 -6.55
CA GLY A 60 10.90 -3.51 -6.98
C GLY A 60 10.29 -2.54 -5.95
N VAL A 61 9.97 -3.01 -4.74
CA VAL A 61 9.40 -2.16 -3.67
C VAL A 61 10.37 -1.09 -3.17
N ASP A 62 11.67 -1.34 -3.33
CA ASP A 62 12.78 -0.45 -3.00
C ASP A 62 12.72 0.86 -3.80
N GLU A 63 12.37 0.80 -5.09
CA GLU A 63 12.24 1.97 -5.96
C GLU A 63 10.86 2.65 -5.81
N MET A 64 9.80 1.85 -5.72
CA MET A 64 8.42 2.34 -5.69
C MET A 64 8.11 3.18 -4.45
N LEU A 65 8.67 2.79 -3.29
CA LEU A 65 8.31 3.39 -2.00
C LEU A 65 8.65 4.89 -1.93
N GLN A 66 9.67 5.35 -2.66
CA GLN A 66 10.10 6.74 -2.62
C GLN A 66 9.02 7.70 -3.14
N GLY A 67 8.33 7.35 -4.24
CA GLY A 67 7.24 8.16 -4.79
C GLY A 67 6.06 8.26 -3.83
N PHE A 68 5.63 7.14 -3.27
CA PHE A 68 4.52 7.10 -2.31
C PHE A 68 4.87 7.81 -0.99
N ALA A 69 6.14 7.85 -0.59
CA ALA A 69 6.56 8.60 0.59
C ALA A 69 6.27 10.11 0.46
N VAL A 70 6.40 10.68 -0.74
CA VAL A 70 6.06 12.08 -1.01
C VAL A 70 4.55 12.30 -0.83
N ALA A 71 3.71 11.44 -1.41
CA ALA A 71 2.26 11.54 -1.29
C ALA A 71 1.79 11.43 0.16
N VAL A 72 2.30 10.46 0.92
CA VAL A 72 1.97 10.30 2.35
C VAL A 72 2.41 11.51 3.17
N ARG A 73 3.59 12.09 2.88
CA ARG A 73 4.06 13.32 3.52
C ARG A 73 3.14 14.52 3.23
N MET A 74 2.57 14.59 2.03
CA MET A 74 1.58 15.61 1.65
C MET A 74 0.21 15.39 2.30
N GLY A 75 0.01 14.25 2.98
CA GLY A 75 -1.24 13.93 3.67
C GLY A 75 -2.27 13.21 2.80
N ALA A 76 -1.82 12.49 1.78
CA ALA A 76 -2.70 11.73 0.88
C ALA A 76 -3.68 10.81 1.63
N THR A 77 -4.87 10.70 1.06
CA THR A 77 -5.98 9.83 1.46
C THR A 77 -6.05 8.60 0.57
N LYS A 78 -6.86 7.60 0.96
CA LYS A 78 -7.18 6.47 0.08
C LYS A 78 -7.80 6.94 -1.23
N LYS A 79 -8.63 7.99 -1.19
CA LYS A 79 -9.28 8.56 -2.38
C LYS A 79 -8.25 9.10 -3.38
N ASP A 80 -7.19 9.77 -2.92
CA ASP A 80 -6.14 10.28 -3.83
C ASP A 80 -5.44 9.14 -4.59
N PHE A 81 -5.28 7.99 -3.93
CA PHE A 81 -4.72 6.80 -4.56
C PHE A 81 -5.71 6.19 -5.56
N ASP A 82 -7.01 6.13 -5.23
CA ASP A 82 -8.05 5.59 -6.13
C ASP A 82 -8.32 6.47 -7.35
N ASP A 83 -8.16 7.79 -7.21
CA ASP A 83 -8.28 8.75 -8.30
C ASP A 83 -7.05 8.71 -9.24
N THR A 84 -5.96 8.03 -8.85
CA THR A 84 -4.73 7.90 -9.64
C THR A 84 -4.83 6.71 -10.59
N LEU A 85 -4.67 6.97 -11.90
CA LEU A 85 -4.66 5.91 -12.91
C LEU A 85 -3.50 4.93 -12.70
N ALA A 86 -3.83 3.64 -12.71
CA ALA A 86 -2.88 2.55 -12.67
C ALA A 86 -1.96 2.54 -13.90
N ILE A 87 -0.68 2.21 -13.67
CA ILE A 87 0.30 1.93 -14.73
C ILE A 87 0.43 0.42 -14.87
N HIS A 88 0.03 -0.12 -16.02
CA HIS A 88 -0.01 -1.56 -16.26
C HIS A 88 1.01 -2.01 -17.32
N PRO A 89 1.72 -3.15 -17.13
CA PRO A 89 1.73 -4.03 -15.97
C PRO A 89 2.83 -3.67 -14.96
N THR A 90 2.47 -3.36 -13.71
CA THR A 90 3.44 -3.08 -12.63
C THR A 90 3.01 -3.69 -11.29
N SER A 91 3.94 -3.90 -10.36
CA SER A 91 3.54 -4.19 -8.98
C SER A 91 3.03 -2.93 -8.26
N SER A 92 3.47 -1.73 -8.69
CA SER A 92 3.03 -0.45 -8.11
C SER A 92 1.56 -0.14 -8.31
N GLU A 93 0.94 -0.60 -9.38
CA GLU A 93 -0.49 -0.36 -9.62
C GLU A 93 -1.39 -0.96 -8.51
N GLU A 94 -0.89 -1.99 -7.82
CA GLU A 94 -1.62 -2.66 -6.76
C GLU A 94 -1.84 -1.75 -5.54
N LEU A 95 -1.06 -0.69 -5.35
CA LEU A 95 -1.29 0.31 -4.30
C LEU A 95 -2.44 1.27 -4.61
N VAL A 96 -2.71 1.53 -5.88
CA VAL A 96 -3.77 2.44 -6.36
C VAL A 96 -5.03 1.70 -6.80
N THR A 97 -5.09 0.38 -6.63
CA THR A 97 -6.24 -0.46 -7.01
C THR A 97 -6.80 -1.31 -5.85
N MET A 98 -6.27 -1.15 -4.63
CA MET A 98 -6.76 -1.88 -3.44
C MET A 98 -8.22 -1.56 -3.10
N LYS A 99 -8.96 -2.56 -2.59
CA LYS A 99 -10.36 -2.45 -2.17
C LYS A 99 -10.56 -2.96 -0.75
#